data_AF-A0AAR2M1Q6-F1
#
_entry.id   AF-A0AAR2M1Q6-F1
#
_cell.length_a   1.000
_cell.length_b   1.000
_cell.length_c   1.000
_cell.angle_alpha   90.00
_cell.angle_beta   90.00
_cell.angle_gamma   90.00
#
_symmetry.space_group_name_H-M   'P 1'
#
loop_
_entity.id
_entity.type
_entity.pdbx_description
1 polymer ?
#
loop_
_entity_poly.entity_id
_entity_poly.type
_entity_poly.pdbx_seq_one_letter_code
_entity_poly.pdbx_strand_id
1 'polypeptide(L)'
;MFSSQTSSFQESIDVEEKDADFDSEELGAYSPRVQHISSYYSIYYYQNTRSESSEENVAWSQRRADSTTSQDDFSLTLLDSSLPAEAEPELRSYISRRLSKGALLGGMGNIATVELSVPEQAVGCYCCLLEQERSPEQPEADGNGWVVCLLGGSEKGLNLFRIELDKYVQGLQSSLTPEMQNLESEVRPYLSRWYEESVMHIHRVVQLVQTNISYLLYAALSHTHVEVTGADERTKTDVTRFIKAASLQGLVQEEPSTASLCKTVSEDSPTDLLIDCASSPPAFTNAVSNRFCDDWIQAFINAAERFNPFLLRQILENFKLKAIQDMNNLKRFIRQAEMSHYALFRCCLFLQSCGNGDVLLQNARAEHSGLPEACSIIRVLEEFLAEQAVDTVQ
;
A
#
# COMPACT_ATOMS: atom_id res chain seq x y z
N MET A 1 61.02 26.73 -13.11
CA MET A 1 61.09 26.19 -11.75
C MET A 1 59.85 26.64 -11.01
N PHE A 2 59.08 25.65 -10.58
CA PHE A 2 57.80 25.78 -9.91
C PHE A 2 57.97 26.32 -8.47
N SER A 3 57.07 27.20 -8.05
CA SER A 3 56.78 27.42 -6.63
C SER A 3 55.32 27.86 -6.47
N SER A 4 54.52 26.84 -6.21
CA SER A 4 53.30 26.74 -5.40
C SER A 4 52.69 28.01 -4.79
N GLN A 5 51.47 28.32 -5.23
CA GLN A 5 50.41 28.83 -4.37
C GLN A 5 49.14 28.02 -4.65
N THR A 6 48.89 27.00 -3.84
CA THR A 6 47.59 26.35 -3.70
C THR A 6 46.87 27.05 -2.55
N SER A 7 45.84 27.84 -2.85
CA SER A 7 44.87 28.28 -1.83
C SER A 7 43.62 28.86 -2.50
N SER A 8 42.46 28.50 -1.93
CA SER A 8 41.12 29.07 -2.15
C SER A 8 40.19 28.44 -3.20
N PHE A 9 40.02 27.11 -3.24
CA PHE A 9 38.75 26.52 -3.75
C PHE A 9 38.51 25.15 -3.11
N GLN A 10 38.16 25.17 -1.82
CA GLN A 10 37.75 23.96 -1.07
C GLN A 10 36.65 24.23 -0.05
N GLU A 11 35.97 25.37 -0.13
CA GLU A 11 34.75 25.61 0.65
C GLU A 11 33.57 25.73 -0.31
N SER A 12 32.54 24.91 -0.06
CA SER A 12 31.22 24.84 -0.71
C SER A 12 30.94 23.58 -1.53
N ILE A 13 31.36 22.42 -1.04
CA ILE A 13 30.61 21.17 -1.24
C ILE A 13 30.70 20.42 0.09
N ASP A 14 29.76 20.73 0.96
CA ASP A 14 29.53 20.00 2.21
C ASP A 14 28.04 19.68 2.23
N VAL A 15 27.68 18.72 1.38
CA VAL A 15 26.40 18.03 1.37
C VAL A 15 26.74 16.60 1.00
N GLU A 16 26.28 15.65 1.82
CA GLU A 16 26.53 14.20 1.79
C GLU A 16 27.76 13.81 2.64
N GLU A 17 27.68 12.94 3.64
CA GLU A 17 26.72 11.88 3.96
C GLU A 17 26.54 11.90 5.48
N LYS A 18 25.31 12.13 5.97
CA LYS A 18 24.98 11.77 7.34
C LYS A 18 24.20 10.49 7.26
N ASP A 19 24.90 9.43 7.63
CA ASP A 19 24.44 8.06 7.82
C ASP A 19 22.96 8.02 8.21
N ALA A 20 22.15 7.52 7.30
CA ALA A 20 20.87 6.94 7.66
C ALA A 20 21.14 5.55 8.26
N ASP A 21 21.84 5.52 9.40
CA ASP A 21 21.74 4.41 10.35
C ASP A 21 20.32 4.50 10.93
N PHE A 22 19.36 3.97 10.17
CA PHE A 22 18.03 3.68 10.67
C PHE A 22 18.06 2.27 11.22
N ASP A 23 17.94 2.18 12.55
CA ASP A 23 17.90 0.97 13.36
C ASP A 23 17.17 -0.18 12.68
N SER A 24 17.94 -1.06 12.05
CA SER A 24 17.51 -2.42 11.74
C SER A 24 17.46 -3.30 13.01
N GLU A 25 17.80 -2.73 14.17
CA GLU A 25 17.98 -3.47 15.44
C GLU A 25 16.66 -3.84 16.13
N GLU A 26 15.52 -3.21 15.82
CA GLU A 26 14.25 -3.52 16.50
C GLU A 26 13.52 -4.74 15.91
N LEU A 27 13.92 -5.22 14.72
CA LEU A 27 13.36 -6.45 14.11
C LEU A 27 14.27 -7.68 14.28
N GLY A 28 15.50 -7.50 14.78
CA GLY A 28 16.49 -8.58 14.96
C GLY A 28 16.20 -9.53 16.12
N ALA A 29 15.21 -9.24 16.97
CA ALA A 29 14.89 -10.04 18.15
C ALA A 29 13.94 -11.23 17.89
N TYR A 30 13.47 -11.43 16.66
CA TYR A 30 12.53 -12.51 16.34
C TYR A 30 13.25 -13.75 15.80
N SER A 31 13.14 -14.83 16.59
CA SER A 31 13.63 -16.18 16.32
C SER A 31 13.35 -16.67 14.88
N PRO A 32 14.23 -17.46 14.25
CA PRO A 32 14.11 -17.90 12.85
C PRO A 32 13.08 -19.04 12.64
N ARG A 33 12.09 -19.18 13.53
CA ARG A 33 10.96 -20.09 13.26
C ARG A 33 9.99 -19.35 12.36
N VAL A 34 9.53 -19.99 11.29
CA VAL A 34 8.42 -19.53 10.45
C VAL A 34 7.25 -19.16 11.37
N GLN A 35 7.12 -17.88 11.71
CA GLN A 35 6.03 -17.39 12.53
C GLN A 35 4.84 -17.26 11.60
N HIS A 36 3.95 -18.25 11.64
CA HIS A 36 2.58 -18.02 11.22
C HIS A 36 2.07 -16.86 12.08
N ILE A 37 1.93 -15.68 11.48
CA ILE A 37 1.33 -14.53 12.15
C ILE A 37 -0.11 -14.93 12.43
N SER A 38 -0.46 -15.03 13.71
CA SER A 38 -1.84 -15.28 14.11
C SER A 38 -2.68 -14.08 13.69
N SER A 39 -3.72 -14.34 12.89
CA SER A 39 -4.67 -13.33 12.45
C SER A 39 -6.02 -13.61 13.08
N TYR A 40 -6.62 -12.59 13.68
CA TYR A 40 -7.92 -12.66 14.33
C TYR A 40 -8.87 -11.60 13.78
N TYR A 41 -10.16 -11.78 14.03
CA TYR A 41 -11.16 -10.74 13.81
C TYR A 41 -12.18 -10.73 14.94
N SER A 42 -12.84 -9.59 15.11
CA SER A 42 -14.06 -9.46 15.92
C SER A 42 -15.02 -8.51 15.22
N ILE A 43 -16.31 -8.77 15.34
CA ILE A 43 -17.37 -7.88 14.88
C ILE A 43 -18.38 -7.64 15.98
N TYR A 44 -18.73 -6.36 16.16
CA TYR A 44 -19.65 -5.89 17.17
C TYR A 44 -20.77 -5.09 16.53
N TYR A 45 -21.97 -5.19 17.11
CA TYR A 45 -23.07 -4.30 16.83
C TYR A 45 -23.02 -3.11 17.79
N TYR A 46 -22.93 -1.91 17.23
CA TYR A 46 -22.93 -0.65 17.96
C TYR A 46 -24.32 -0.02 17.88
N GLN A 47 -24.91 0.25 19.06
CA GLN A 47 -26.18 0.96 19.15
C GLN A 47 -26.00 2.25 19.94
N ASN A 48 -26.37 3.37 19.36
CA ASN A 48 -26.31 4.66 20.04
C ASN A 48 -27.61 4.87 20.85
N THR A 49 -27.52 5.05 22.16
CA THR A 49 -28.71 5.22 23.04
C THR A 49 -29.02 6.69 23.34
N ARG A 50 -28.39 7.63 22.64
CA ARG A 50 -28.51 9.08 22.89
C ARG A 50 -29.87 9.70 22.55
N SER A 51 -30.85 8.90 22.12
CA SER A 51 -32.11 9.37 21.53
C SER A 51 -33.38 9.12 22.36
N GLU A 52 -33.28 8.70 23.63
CA GLU A 52 -34.45 8.48 24.51
C GLU A 52 -34.39 9.29 25.83
N SER A 53 -34.15 10.62 25.76
CA SER A 53 -34.25 11.48 26.97
C SER A 53 -35.23 12.64 26.85
N SER A 54 -36.22 12.52 25.96
CA SER A 54 -37.41 13.36 25.97
C SER A 54 -38.66 12.50 25.77
N GLU A 55 -39.06 11.79 26.83
CA GLU A 55 -40.46 11.66 27.32
C GLU A 55 -40.63 10.42 28.23
N GLU A 56 -40.85 10.71 29.51
CA GLU A 56 -41.63 9.97 30.51
C GLU A 56 -41.62 8.40 30.59
N ASN A 57 -40.87 7.91 31.58
CA ASN A 57 -41.35 7.14 32.74
C ASN A 57 -42.07 5.76 32.57
N VAL A 58 -41.62 4.83 33.44
CA VAL A 58 -42.29 3.63 34.02
C VAL A 58 -42.06 2.23 33.38
N ALA A 59 -41.12 1.51 34.02
CA ALA A 59 -41.12 0.07 34.38
C ALA A 59 -41.29 -1.03 33.31
N TRP A 60 -40.22 -1.82 33.11
CA TRP A 60 -40.24 -3.26 33.44
C TRP A 60 -38.82 -3.85 33.51
N SER A 61 -38.54 -4.53 34.61
CA SER A 61 -37.39 -5.41 34.81
C SER A 61 -37.39 -6.62 33.85
N GLN A 62 -36.18 -7.11 33.56
CA GLN A 62 -35.81 -8.54 33.47
C GLN A 62 -35.82 -9.20 32.08
N ARG A 63 -34.64 -9.23 31.40
CA ARG A 63 -34.00 -10.44 30.83
C ARG A 63 -32.68 -10.16 30.09
N ARG A 64 -31.73 -11.08 30.31
CA ARG A 64 -30.43 -11.37 29.65
C ARG A 64 -29.20 -10.58 30.11
N ALA A 65 -28.32 -11.31 30.78
CA ALA A 65 -26.94 -10.99 31.09
C ALA A 65 -26.08 -11.09 29.82
N ASP A 66 -25.19 -10.11 29.68
CA ASP A 66 -23.93 -10.04 28.88
C ASP A 66 -23.66 -8.63 28.30
N SER A 67 -24.53 -7.65 28.57
CA SER A 67 -24.23 -6.23 28.40
C SER A 67 -23.42 -5.69 29.58
N THR A 68 -22.18 -5.25 29.35
CA THR A 68 -21.42 -4.48 30.34
C THR A 68 -22.12 -3.15 30.64
N THR A 69 -22.19 -2.82 31.93
CA THR A 69 -23.06 -1.82 32.57
C THR A 69 -22.65 -0.35 32.39
N SER A 70 -23.59 0.47 31.90
CA SER A 70 -24.14 1.70 32.50
C SER A 70 -23.23 2.89 32.87
N GLN A 71 -22.43 3.42 31.95
CA GLN A 71 -22.05 4.86 31.93
C GLN A 71 -21.91 5.48 30.52
N ASP A 72 -22.05 4.69 29.46
CA ASP A 72 -21.87 5.15 28.10
C ASP A 72 -23.23 5.33 27.39
N ASP A 73 -23.37 6.40 26.61
CA ASP A 73 -24.54 6.73 25.77
C ASP A 73 -24.75 5.72 24.61
N PHE A 74 -24.20 4.51 24.70
CA PHE A 74 -24.27 3.48 23.65
C PHE A 74 -24.11 2.06 24.20
N SER A 75 -24.48 1.07 23.39
CA SER A 75 -24.25 -0.36 23.64
C SER A 75 -23.32 -0.94 22.56
N LEU A 76 -22.49 -1.92 22.95
CA LEU A 76 -21.60 -2.66 22.06
C LEU A 76 -21.80 -4.16 22.28
N THR A 77 -22.49 -4.82 21.35
CA THR A 77 -22.88 -6.23 21.45
C THR A 77 -21.99 -7.08 20.56
N LEU A 78 -21.37 -8.14 21.09
CA LEU A 78 -20.57 -9.06 20.30
C LEU A 78 -21.47 -9.84 19.32
N LEU A 79 -21.09 -9.85 18.04
CA LEU A 79 -21.76 -10.66 17.01
C LEU A 79 -20.97 -11.93 16.71
N ASP A 80 -19.67 -11.80 16.43
CA ASP A 80 -18.76 -12.93 16.19
C ASP A 80 -17.32 -12.54 16.49
N SER A 81 -16.49 -13.52 16.86
CA SER A 81 -15.06 -13.32 17.06
C SER A 81 -14.28 -14.61 16.86
N SER A 82 -13.07 -14.50 16.32
CA SER A 82 -12.09 -15.59 16.27
C SER A 82 -11.05 -15.50 17.39
N LEU A 83 -11.18 -14.53 18.31
CA LEU A 83 -10.27 -14.38 19.45
C LEU A 83 -10.55 -15.45 20.53
N PRO A 84 -9.55 -15.78 21.35
CA PRO A 84 -9.76 -16.51 22.60
C PRO A 84 -10.78 -15.81 23.51
N ALA A 85 -11.50 -16.59 24.32
CA ALA A 85 -12.55 -16.10 25.20
C ALA A 85 -12.03 -15.09 26.25
N GLU A 86 -10.75 -15.16 26.59
CA GLU A 86 -10.09 -14.23 27.52
C GLU A 86 -9.74 -12.89 26.87
N ALA A 87 -9.40 -12.89 25.57
CA ALA A 87 -8.91 -11.72 24.85
C ALA A 87 -10.04 -10.85 24.26
N GLU A 88 -11.16 -11.46 23.88
CA GLU A 88 -12.34 -10.74 23.37
C GLU A 88 -12.82 -9.61 24.32
N PRO A 89 -13.06 -9.84 25.62
CA PRO A 89 -13.59 -8.80 26.50
C PRO A 89 -12.60 -7.65 26.70
N GLU A 90 -11.30 -7.91 26.62
CA GLU A 90 -10.24 -6.89 26.68
C GLU A 90 -10.30 -5.98 25.44
N LEU A 91 -10.45 -6.56 24.25
CA LEU A 91 -10.66 -5.82 23.01
C LEU A 91 -11.94 -4.99 23.08
N ARG A 92 -13.05 -5.58 23.51
CA ARG A 92 -14.34 -4.87 23.63
C ARG A 92 -14.22 -3.66 24.57
N SER A 93 -13.55 -3.81 25.72
CA SER A 93 -13.26 -2.70 26.65
C SER A 93 -12.37 -1.61 26.01
N TYR A 94 -11.37 -2.00 25.23
CA TYR A 94 -10.56 -1.07 24.45
C TYR A 94 -11.39 -0.28 23.43
N ILE A 95 -12.25 -0.94 22.66
CA ILE A 95 -13.12 -0.32 21.66
C ILE A 95 -14.13 0.61 22.32
N SER A 96 -14.80 0.21 23.40
CA SER A 96 -15.71 1.08 24.14
C SER A 96 -15.03 2.37 24.56
N ARG A 97 -13.80 2.31 25.12
CA ARG A 97 -13.03 3.51 25.49
C ARG A 97 -12.69 4.41 24.30
N ARG A 98 -12.51 3.86 23.09
CA ARG A 98 -12.28 4.65 21.87
C ARG A 98 -13.56 5.30 21.36
N LEU A 99 -14.68 4.58 21.40
CA LEU A 99 -16.00 5.09 21.02
C LEU A 99 -16.45 6.24 21.94
N SER A 100 -16.30 6.12 23.26
CA SER A 100 -16.65 7.20 24.20
C SER A 100 -15.83 8.48 23.98
N LYS A 101 -14.67 8.40 23.32
CA LYS A 101 -13.81 9.54 22.96
C LYS A 101 -14.06 10.07 21.54
N GLY A 102 -14.99 9.49 20.78
CA GLY A 102 -15.25 9.85 19.38
C GLY A 102 -14.09 9.52 18.43
N ALA A 103 -13.24 8.55 18.77
CA ALA A 103 -12.00 8.25 18.02
C ALA A 103 -12.20 7.33 16.80
N LEU A 104 -13.42 6.79 16.61
CA LEU A 104 -13.81 6.00 15.44
C LEU A 104 -14.75 6.87 14.60
N LEU A 105 -14.25 7.35 13.47
CA LEU A 105 -15.03 8.09 12.47
C LEU A 105 -15.52 7.09 11.41
N GLY A 106 -16.76 7.22 10.97
CA GLY A 106 -17.34 6.36 9.94
C GLY A 106 -16.52 6.37 8.64
N GLY A 107 -16.32 5.19 8.04
CA GLY A 107 -15.79 5.04 6.68
C GLY A 107 -14.27 4.89 6.53
N MET A 108 -13.46 5.24 7.54
CA MET A 108 -12.00 4.99 7.54
C MET A 108 -11.57 4.27 8.82
N GLY A 109 -10.88 3.14 8.68
CA GLY A 109 -10.36 2.41 9.81
C GLY A 109 -9.24 3.13 10.55
N ASN A 110 -9.16 2.88 11.85
CA ASN A 110 -8.12 3.36 12.75
C ASN A 110 -7.24 2.18 13.15
N ILE A 111 -5.91 2.35 13.08
CA ILE A 111 -4.96 1.31 13.41
C ILE A 111 -4.22 1.71 14.68
N ALA A 112 -4.14 0.79 15.64
CA ALA A 112 -3.38 0.98 16.86
C ALA A 112 -2.92 -0.37 17.44
N THR A 113 -1.84 -0.35 18.19
CA THR A 113 -1.41 -1.51 18.98
C THR A 113 -2.37 -1.74 20.15
N VAL A 114 -2.78 -2.98 20.35
CA VAL A 114 -3.58 -3.43 21.49
C VAL A 114 -2.84 -4.52 22.25
N GLU A 115 -2.87 -4.42 23.57
CA GLU A 115 -2.35 -5.46 24.45
C GLU A 115 -3.51 -6.38 24.84
N LEU A 116 -3.39 -7.65 24.48
CA LEU A 116 -4.43 -8.65 24.70
C LEU A 116 -3.80 -9.92 25.28
N SER A 117 -4.63 -10.72 25.96
CA SER A 117 -4.32 -12.07 26.43
C SER A 117 -4.20 -13.09 25.28
N VAL A 118 -3.35 -12.80 24.29
CA VAL A 118 -3.00 -13.63 23.12
C VAL A 118 -1.50 -13.94 23.13
N PRO A 119 -1.01 -14.97 22.41
CA PRO A 119 0.40 -15.38 22.45
C PRO A 119 1.41 -14.26 22.14
N GLU A 120 1.05 -13.34 21.23
CA GLU A 120 1.88 -12.22 20.79
C GLU A 120 1.90 -11.06 21.79
N GLN A 121 0.98 -11.06 22.78
CA GLN A 121 0.76 -10.08 23.86
C GLN A 121 0.45 -8.64 23.41
N ALA A 122 1.12 -8.12 22.39
CA ALA A 122 0.85 -6.85 21.73
C ALA A 122 0.66 -7.09 20.22
N VAL A 123 -0.51 -6.72 19.70
CA VAL A 123 -0.90 -6.96 18.30
C VAL A 123 -1.47 -5.69 17.69
N GLY A 124 -1.25 -5.46 16.39
CA GLY A 124 -1.95 -4.40 15.67
C GLY A 124 -3.45 -4.71 15.57
N CYS A 125 -4.32 -3.77 15.95
CA CYS A 125 -5.76 -3.76 15.60
C CYS A 125 -5.99 -2.70 14.54
N TYR A 126 -6.47 -3.13 13.38
CA TYR A 126 -7.30 -2.29 12.52
C TYR A 126 -8.73 -2.35 13.06
N CYS A 127 -9.35 -1.19 13.29
CA CYS A 127 -10.70 -1.13 13.82
C CYS A 127 -11.51 -0.05 13.05
N CYS A 128 -12.69 -0.39 12.52
CA CYS A 128 -13.51 0.48 11.66
C CYS A 128 -14.98 0.43 12.07
N LEU A 129 -15.66 1.58 12.07
CA LEU A 129 -17.11 1.68 12.25
C LEU A 129 -17.78 1.82 10.89
N LEU A 130 -18.60 0.83 10.54
CA LEU A 130 -19.49 0.86 9.38
C LEU A 130 -20.86 1.35 9.85
N GLU A 131 -21.22 2.57 9.46
CA GLU A 131 -22.54 3.12 9.76
C GLU A 131 -23.62 2.39 8.97
N GLN A 132 -24.76 2.15 9.63
CA GLN A 132 -25.93 1.59 8.96
C GLN A 132 -26.46 2.59 7.93
N GLU A 133 -26.71 2.13 6.70
CA GLU A 133 -27.30 2.98 5.66
C GLU A 133 -28.69 3.46 6.11
N ARG A 134 -28.90 4.77 6.01
CA ARG A 134 -30.16 5.42 6.43
C ARG A 134 -31.28 5.05 5.46
N SER A 135 -32.38 4.53 5.98
CA SER A 135 -33.61 4.49 5.20
C SER A 135 -34.20 5.91 5.11
N PRO A 136 -34.75 6.35 3.95
CA PRO A 136 -35.31 7.69 3.79
C PRO A 136 -36.58 7.95 4.64
N GLU A 137 -37.09 6.94 5.35
CA GLU A 137 -38.34 6.97 6.11
C GLU A 137 -38.15 7.04 7.64
N GLN A 138 -36.90 7.04 8.15
CA GLN A 138 -36.63 7.09 9.58
C GLN A 138 -36.40 8.53 10.11
N PRO A 139 -36.98 8.89 11.28
CA PRO A 139 -36.68 10.14 11.97
C PRO A 139 -35.19 10.22 12.34
N GLU A 140 -34.68 11.41 12.65
CA GLU A 140 -33.25 11.79 12.79
C GLU A 140 -32.42 11.06 13.88
N ALA A 141 -32.88 9.92 14.39
CA ALA A 141 -32.16 9.05 15.31
C ALA A 141 -31.87 7.68 14.68
N ASP A 142 -30.62 7.44 14.29
CA ASP A 142 -29.77 6.46 14.99
C ASP A 142 -28.43 6.25 14.27
N GLY A 143 -27.33 6.61 14.94
CA GLY A 143 -25.96 6.34 14.50
C GLY A 143 -25.53 4.89 14.75
N ASN A 144 -26.42 3.92 14.51
CA ASN A 144 -26.14 2.51 14.71
C ASN A 144 -25.20 2.00 13.61
N GLY A 145 -24.47 0.93 13.90
CA GLY A 145 -23.53 0.37 12.94
C GLY A 145 -22.82 -0.86 13.43
N TRP A 146 -21.77 -1.22 12.71
CA TRP A 146 -20.95 -2.38 13.00
C TRP A 146 -19.50 -1.97 13.19
N VAL A 147 -18.93 -2.34 14.33
CA VAL A 147 -17.50 -2.19 14.56
C VAL A 147 -16.81 -3.47 14.14
N VAL A 148 -15.95 -3.38 13.13
CA VAL A 148 -15.14 -4.49 12.62
C VAL A 148 -13.69 -4.28 13.06
N CYS A 149 -13.14 -5.28 13.74
CA CYS A 149 -11.75 -5.34 14.19
C CYS A 149 -11.02 -6.47 13.46
N LEU A 150 -9.87 -6.15 12.86
CA LEU A 150 -8.95 -7.11 12.25
C LEU A 150 -7.61 -7.01 12.99
N LEU A 151 -7.13 -8.11 13.55
CA LEU A 151 -5.96 -8.12 14.41
C LEU A 151 -4.88 -9.04 13.86
N GLY A 152 -3.66 -8.52 13.70
CA GLY A 152 -2.51 -9.32 13.28
C GLY A 152 -1.28 -8.47 13.05
N GLY A 153 -0.10 -9.08 13.23
CA GLY A 153 1.18 -8.39 13.06
C GLY A 153 1.32 -7.16 13.96
N SER A 154 2.10 -6.18 13.52
CA SER A 154 2.33 -4.92 14.24
C SER A 154 1.47 -3.78 13.68
N GLU A 155 1.26 -2.73 14.48
CA GLU A 155 0.61 -1.48 14.02
C GLU A 155 1.32 -0.88 12.79
N LYS A 156 2.65 -0.84 12.80
CA LYS A 156 3.44 -0.36 11.64
C LYS A 156 3.15 -1.22 10.40
N GLY A 157 3.07 -2.54 10.56
CA GLY A 157 2.76 -3.46 9.47
C GLY A 157 1.36 -3.29 8.90
N LEU A 158 0.32 -3.22 9.75
CA LEU A 158 -1.06 -3.02 9.28
C LEU A 158 -1.24 -1.66 8.60
N ASN A 159 -0.54 -0.62 9.05
CA ASN A 159 -0.58 0.70 8.40
C ASN A 159 -0.15 0.66 6.92
N LEU A 160 0.75 -0.25 6.54
CA LEU A 160 1.17 -0.44 5.14
C LEU A 160 0.03 -0.97 4.24
N PHE A 161 -0.99 -1.60 4.83
CA PHE A 161 -2.12 -2.20 4.13
C PHE A 161 -3.45 -1.50 4.45
N ARG A 162 -3.41 -0.29 5.03
CA ARG A 162 -4.61 0.40 5.50
C ARG A 162 -5.68 0.55 4.40
N ILE A 163 -5.27 0.92 3.19
CA ILE A 163 -6.19 1.14 2.06
C ILE A 163 -6.87 -0.18 1.65
N GLU A 164 -6.12 -1.28 1.66
CA GLU A 164 -6.62 -2.61 1.36
C GLU A 164 -7.60 -3.10 2.44
N LEU A 165 -7.29 -2.84 3.73
CA LEU A 165 -8.16 -3.17 4.86
C LEU A 165 -9.45 -2.35 4.85
N ASP A 166 -9.37 -1.05 4.55
CA ASP A 166 -10.53 -0.16 4.40
C ASP A 166 -11.46 -0.72 3.31
N LYS A 167 -10.93 -1.03 2.12
CA LYS A 167 -11.70 -1.62 1.02
C LYS A 167 -12.28 -2.99 1.38
N TYR A 168 -11.52 -3.81 2.09
CA TYR A 168 -11.98 -5.13 2.52
C TYR A 168 -13.19 -5.03 3.45
N VAL A 169 -13.12 -4.15 4.44
CA VAL A 169 -14.21 -3.97 5.40
C VAL A 169 -15.42 -3.28 4.76
N GLN A 170 -15.21 -2.31 3.86
CA GLN A 170 -16.29 -1.72 3.06
C GLN A 170 -17.03 -2.76 2.21
N GLY A 171 -16.33 -3.77 1.69
CA GLY A 171 -16.95 -4.89 0.96
C GLY A 171 -17.94 -5.73 1.78
N LEU A 172 -17.91 -5.61 3.12
CA LEU A 172 -18.84 -6.29 4.01
C LEU A 172 -20.19 -5.57 4.13
N GLN A 173 -20.26 -4.28 3.80
CA GLN A 173 -21.40 -3.40 4.11
C GLN A 173 -22.74 -3.94 3.57
N SER A 174 -22.76 -4.48 2.34
CA SER A 174 -23.96 -5.05 1.71
C SER A 174 -24.47 -6.33 2.38
N SER A 175 -23.61 -7.02 3.14
CA SER A 175 -23.94 -8.26 3.81
C SER A 175 -24.35 -8.05 5.28
N LEU A 176 -24.18 -6.85 5.83
CA LEU A 176 -24.49 -6.58 7.24
C LEU A 176 -25.96 -6.21 7.40
N THR A 177 -26.67 -7.00 8.19
CA THR A 177 -28.07 -6.76 8.59
C THR A 177 -28.18 -6.81 10.11
N PRO A 178 -29.10 -6.06 10.74
CA PRO A 178 -29.30 -6.12 12.19
C PRO A 178 -29.59 -7.54 12.70
N GLU A 179 -30.25 -8.36 11.90
CA GLU A 179 -30.63 -9.73 12.25
C GLU A 179 -29.50 -10.74 12.09
N MET A 180 -28.42 -10.40 11.36
CA MET A 180 -27.24 -11.25 11.14
C MET A 180 -27.55 -12.69 10.69
N GLN A 181 -28.59 -12.88 9.88
CA GLN A 181 -29.03 -14.22 9.45
C GLN A 181 -27.98 -14.95 8.59
N ASN A 182 -27.12 -14.20 7.90
CA ASN A 182 -26.04 -14.67 7.05
C ASN A 182 -24.67 -14.74 7.76
N LEU A 183 -24.64 -14.65 9.10
CA LEU A 183 -23.40 -14.61 9.87
C LEU A 183 -22.49 -15.80 9.57
N GLU A 184 -23.05 -17.01 9.64
CA GLU A 184 -22.31 -18.27 9.45
C GLU A 184 -21.96 -18.54 7.98
N SER A 185 -22.84 -18.15 7.05
CA SER A 185 -22.71 -18.49 5.63
C SER A 185 -21.86 -17.50 4.84
N GLU A 186 -21.86 -16.22 5.21
CA GLU A 186 -21.20 -15.14 4.45
C GLU A 186 -20.19 -14.38 5.29
N VAL A 187 -20.62 -13.80 6.42
CA VAL A 187 -19.82 -12.83 7.20
C VAL A 187 -18.60 -13.49 7.85
N ARG A 188 -18.77 -14.61 8.56
CA ARG A 188 -17.68 -15.33 9.23
C ARG A 188 -16.65 -15.85 8.22
N PRO A 189 -17.02 -16.56 7.13
CA PRO A 189 -16.07 -16.98 6.11
C PRO A 189 -15.33 -15.82 5.45
N TYR A 190 -16.02 -14.69 5.22
CA TYR A 190 -15.41 -13.48 4.69
C TYR A 190 -14.38 -12.93 5.69
N LEU A 191 -14.78 -12.61 6.93
CA LEU A 191 -13.87 -12.06 7.92
C LEU A 191 -12.67 -12.98 8.18
N SER A 192 -12.85 -14.30 8.22
CA SER A 192 -11.76 -15.27 8.43
C SER A 192 -10.65 -15.20 7.36
N ARG A 193 -10.94 -14.69 6.16
CA ARG A 193 -9.99 -14.61 5.05
C ARG A 193 -9.30 -13.25 4.90
N TRP A 194 -9.55 -12.30 5.81
CA TRP A 194 -9.08 -10.93 5.69
C TRP A 194 -7.57 -10.81 5.46
N TYR A 195 -6.78 -11.60 6.19
CA TYR A 195 -5.32 -11.57 6.12
C TYR A 195 -4.85 -12.08 4.77
N GLU A 196 -5.42 -13.19 4.33
CA GLU A 196 -5.10 -13.83 3.07
C GLU A 196 -5.52 -12.94 1.88
N GLU A 197 -6.68 -12.30 1.94
CA GLU A 197 -7.18 -11.45 0.84
C GLU A 197 -6.54 -10.05 0.81
N SER A 198 -6.25 -9.45 1.97
CA SER A 198 -5.77 -8.06 2.05
C SER A 198 -4.25 -7.96 2.10
N VAL A 199 -3.56 -8.89 2.79
CA VAL A 199 -2.13 -8.78 3.12
C VAL A 199 -1.26 -9.67 2.22
N MET A 200 -1.70 -10.89 1.94
CA MET A 200 -0.85 -11.92 1.31
C MET A 200 -0.70 -11.81 -0.22
N HIS A 201 -1.42 -10.89 -0.89
CA HIS A 201 -1.40 -10.76 -2.35
C HIS A 201 0.01 -10.50 -2.93
N ILE A 202 0.82 -9.67 -2.27
CA ILE A 202 2.20 -9.39 -2.72
C ILE A 202 3.06 -10.64 -2.61
N HIS A 203 2.94 -11.38 -1.50
CA HIS A 203 3.68 -12.62 -1.29
C HIS A 203 3.36 -13.66 -2.36
N ARG A 204 2.08 -13.87 -2.67
CA ARG A 204 1.64 -14.80 -3.73
C ARG A 204 2.17 -14.40 -5.10
N VAL A 205 2.15 -13.11 -5.45
CA VAL A 205 2.71 -12.64 -6.73
C VAL A 205 4.21 -12.90 -6.80
N VAL A 206 4.96 -12.57 -5.74
CA VAL A 206 6.42 -12.81 -5.71
C VAL A 206 6.74 -14.30 -5.81
N GLN A 207 5.95 -15.17 -5.16
CA GLN A 207 6.11 -16.62 -5.31
C GLN A 207 5.80 -17.12 -6.73
N LEU A 208 4.78 -16.53 -7.38
CA LEU A 208 4.37 -16.88 -8.73
C LEU A 208 5.44 -16.52 -9.77
N VAL A 209 5.97 -15.29 -9.71
CA VAL A 209 6.87 -14.76 -10.75
C VAL A 209 8.36 -14.90 -10.41
N GLN A 210 8.70 -15.11 -9.13
CA GLN A 210 10.07 -15.34 -8.67
C GLN A 210 11.03 -14.22 -9.13
N THR A 211 12.14 -14.58 -9.79
CA THR A 211 13.12 -13.63 -10.33
C THR A 211 12.55 -12.71 -11.39
N ASN A 212 11.44 -13.10 -12.03
CA ASN A 212 10.77 -12.30 -13.06
C ASN A 212 9.92 -11.16 -12.46
N ILE A 213 9.99 -10.93 -11.15
CA ILE A 213 9.35 -9.79 -10.47
C ILE A 213 9.81 -8.46 -11.05
N SER A 214 11.03 -8.37 -11.57
CA SER A 214 11.55 -7.15 -12.19
C SER A 214 10.73 -6.72 -13.40
N TYR A 215 10.12 -7.65 -14.16
CA TYR A 215 9.21 -7.31 -15.26
C TYR A 215 7.93 -6.62 -14.76
N LEU A 216 7.40 -7.04 -13.61
CA LEU A 216 6.23 -6.39 -13.01
C LEU A 216 6.57 -5.00 -12.45
N LEU A 217 7.73 -4.88 -11.80
CA LEU A 217 8.23 -3.61 -11.30
C LEU A 217 8.44 -2.60 -12.44
N TYR A 218 9.05 -3.06 -13.54
CA TYR A 218 9.23 -2.27 -14.75
C TYR A 218 7.89 -1.83 -15.34
N ALA A 219 6.94 -2.77 -15.51
CA ALA A 219 5.62 -2.47 -16.06
C ALA A 219 4.86 -1.44 -15.19
N ALA A 220 4.97 -1.54 -13.86
CA ALA A 220 4.31 -0.62 -12.94
C ALA A 220 4.85 0.81 -13.02
N LEU A 221 6.16 1.00 -13.24
CA LEU A 221 6.79 2.31 -13.37
C LEU A 221 6.67 2.92 -14.78
N SER A 222 6.64 2.09 -15.83
CA SER A 222 6.48 2.50 -17.23
C SER A 222 5.02 2.67 -17.66
N HIS A 223 4.07 2.39 -16.76
CA HIS A 223 2.63 2.35 -17.04
C HIS A 223 2.24 1.36 -18.16
N THR A 224 3.01 0.28 -18.30
CA THR A 224 2.74 -0.79 -19.26
C THR A 224 1.58 -1.64 -18.75
N HIS A 225 0.61 -1.93 -19.62
CA HIS A 225 -0.51 -2.81 -19.29
C HIS A 225 -0.03 -4.25 -19.12
N VAL A 226 -0.58 -4.96 -18.12
CA VAL A 226 -0.22 -6.34 -17.80
C VAL A 226 -1.45 -7.22 -17.98
N GLU A 227 -1.39 -8.15 -18.93
CA GLU A 227 -2.45 -9.13 -19.18
C GLU A 227 -2.03 -10.50 -18.64
N VAL A 228 -2.92 -11.12 -17.85
CA VAL A 228 -2.68 -12.43 -17.25
C VAL A 228 -3.66 -13.45 -17.83
N THR A 229 -3.10 -14.46 -18.50
CA THR A 229 -3.83 -15.56 -19.13
C THR A 229 -3.50 -16.90 -18.46
N GLY A 230 -4.36 -17.91 -18.64
CA GLY A 230 -4.12 -19.24 -18.06
C GLY A 230 -4.21 -19.31 -16.52
N ALA A 231 -4.65 -18.25 -15.84
CA ALA A 231 -4.73 -18.17 -14.37
C ALA A 231 -6.16 -18.09 -13.85
N ASP A 232 -6.35 -18.39 -12.56
CA ASP A 232 -7.62 -18.15 -11.86
C ASP A 232 -7.85 -16.65 -11.57
N GLU A 233 -9.10 -16.27 -11.27
CA GLU A 233 -9.47 -14.87 -11.03
C GLU A 233 -8.73 -14.26 -9.83
N ARG A 234 -8.34 -15.09 -8.87
CA ARG A 234 -7.57 -14.69 -7.70
C ARG A 234 -6.18 -14.23 -8.09
N THR A 235 -5.47 -15.02 -8.88
CA THR A 235 -4.13 -14.69 -9.38
C THR A 235 -4.17 -13.41 -10.23
N LYS A 236 -5.15 -13.28 -11.12
CA LYS A 236 -5.34 -12.05 -11.91
C LYS A 236 -5.56 -10.82 -11.02
N THR A 237 -6.38 -10.98 -9.99
CA THR A 237 -6.64 -9.92 -9.00
C THR A 237 -5.38 -9.56 -8.22
N ASP A 238 -4.59 -10.55 -7.80
CA ASP A 238 -3.35 -10.34 -7.06
C ASP A 238 -2.31 -9.59 -7.89
N VAL A 239 -2.10 -9.99 -9.15
CA VAL A 239 -1.20 -9.28 -10.07
C VAL A 239 -1.67 -7.85 -10.30
N THR A 240 -2.97 -7.65 -10.51
CA THR A 240 -3.55 -6.30 -10.67
C THR A 240 -3.32 -5.43 -9.44
N ARG A 241 -3.50 -5.99 -8.23
CA ARG A 241 -3.25 -5.28 -6.97
C ARG A 241 -1.77 -4.98 -6.78
N PHE A 242 -0.89 -5.92 -7.12
CA PHE A 242 0.56 -5.71 -7.07
C PHE A 242 0.99 -4.55 -7.98
N ILE A 243 0.55 -4.54 -9.24
CA ILE A 243 0.88 -3.46 -10.19
C ILE A 243 0.39 -2.11 -9.66
N LYS A 244 -0.85 -2.05 -9.14
CA LYS A 244 -1.38 -0.82 -8.51
C LYS A 244 -0.56 -0.38 -7.29
N ALA A 245 -0.14 -1.31 -6.44
CA ALA A 245 0.66 -1.01 -5.26
C ALA A 245 2.07 -0.53 -5.61
N ALA A 246 2.66 -1.08 -6.67
CA ALA A 246 4.01 -0.79 -7.17
C ALA A 246 4.08 0.51 -8.00
N SER A 247 2.97 0.93 -8.61
CA SER A 247 2.94 2.10 -9.48
C SER A 247 3.05 3.42 -8.70
N LEU A 248 3.44 4.47 -9.40
CA LEU A 248 3.51 5.84 -8.87
C LEU A 248 2.19 6.63 -9.05
N GLN A 249 1.18 6.00 -9.68
CA GLN A 249 -0.15 6.60 -9.86
C GLN A 249 -0.80 6.88 -8.49
N GLY A 250 -1.20 8.14 -8.25
CA GLY A 250 -1.74 8.62 -6.97
C GLY A 250 -0.80 9.46 -6.10
N LEU A 251 0.50 9.55 -6.45
CA LEU A 251 1.47 10.46 -5.79
C LEU A 251 1.76 11.73 -6.60
N VAL A 252 1.41 11.74 -7.89
CA VAL A 252 1.39 12.94 -8.73
C VAL A 252 0.03 13.60 -8.53
N GLN A 253 0.01 14.83 -8.01
CA GLN A 253 -1.22 15.63 -7.94
C GLN A 253 -1.81 15.72 -9.35
N GLU A 254 -2.92 15.03 -9.59
CA GLU A 254 -3.78 15.32 -10.73
C GLU A 254 -4.38 16.70 -10.49
N GLU A 255 -3.84 17.73 -11.14
CA GLU A 255 -4.61 18.96 -11.31
C GLU A 255 -5.92 18.60 -12.06
N PRO A 256 -7.09 19.05 -11.56
CA PRO A 256 -8.40 18.58 -12.01
C PRO A 256 -8.81 19.05 -13.42
N SER A 257 -7.85 19.44 -14.26
CA SER A 257 -8.05 19.80 -15.67
C SER A 257 -7.44 18.80 -16.66
N THR A 258 -6.82 17.71 -16.19
CA THR A 258 -6.09 16.75 -17.05
C THR A 258 -6.67 15.33 -17.09
N ALA A 259 -7.90 15.13 -16.60
CA ALA A 259 -8.61 13.84 -16.61
C ALA A 259 -9.00 13.32 -18.02
N SER A 260 -8.31 13.75 -19.09
CA SER A 260 -8.62 13.35 -20.47
C SER A 260 -7.41 13.12 -21.39
N LEU A 261 -6.16 13.09 -20.93
CA LEU A 261 -5.02 13.01 -21.88
C LEU A 261 -3.95 11.99 -21.49
N CYS A 262 -4.31 10.71 -21.60
CA CYS A 262 -3.40 9.64 -22.05
C CYS A 262 -4.08 8.82 -23.15
N LYS A 263 -4.44 9.52 -24.24
CA LYS A 263 -4.68 8.93 -25.56
C LYS A 263 -4.08 9.83 -26.63
N THR A 264 -2.83 10.25 -26.45
CA THR A 264 -2.00 10.63 -27.59
C THR A 264 -1.35 9.36 -28.08
N VAL A 265 -1.88 8.87 -29.21
CA VAL A 265 -1.31 7.77 -30.00
C VAL A 265 0.09 8.21 -30.42
N SER A 266 1.11 7.82 -29.65
CA SER A 266 2.45 7.61 -30.18
C SER A 266 2.39 6.36 -31.05
N GLU A 267 3.08 6.38 -32.19
CA GLU A 267 3.10 5.28 -33.18
C GLU A 267 3.72 3.98 -32.64
N ASP A 268 4.31 4.00 -31.44
CA ASP A 268 4.73 2.84 -30.67
C ASP A 268 3.89 2.75 -29.39
N SER A 269 2.70 2.14 -29.45
CA SER A 269 2.03 1.72 -28.23
C SER A 269 2.90 0.67 -27.54
N PRO A 270 3.31 0.84 -26.27
CA PRO A 270 4.07 -0.18 -25.57
C PRO A 270 3.27 -1.48 -25.63
N THR A 271 3.89 -2.53 -26.15
CA THR A 271 3.28 -3.86 -26.22
C THR A 271 3.00 -4.35 -24.80
N ASP A 272 1.76 -4.72 -24.53
CA ASP A 272 1.33 -5.26 -23.25
C ASP A 272 2.25 -6.39 -22.78
N LEU A 273 2.58 -6.38 -21.49
CA LEU A 273 3.27 -7.48 -20.84
C LEU A 273 2.28 -8.63 -20.67
N LEU A 274 2.53 -9.74 -21.35
CA LEU A 274 1.67 -10.92 -21.30
C LEU A 274 2.29 -11.97 -20.38
N ILE A 275 1.50 -12.43 -19.42
CA ILE A 275 1.86 -13.49 -18.46
C ILE A 275 0.94 -14.68 -18.71
N ASP A 276 1.52 -15.79 -19.17
CA ASP A 276 0.80 -17.06 -19.34
C ASP A 276 1.11 -18.01 -18.18
N CYS A 277 0.11 -18.22 -17.33
CA CYS A 277 0.18 -19.10 -16.17
C CYS A 277 -0.22 -20.55 -16.48
N ALA A 278 -0.41 -20.93 -17.75
CA ALA A 278 -0.68 -22.32 -18.13
C ALA A 278 0.51 -23.26 -17.82
N SER A 279 1.73 -22.70 -17.71
CA SER A 279 2.94 -23.38 -17.26
C SER A 279 3.41 -22.90 -15.89
N SER A 280 4.16 -23.74 -15.17
CA SER A 280 4.85 -23.38 -13.93
C SER A 280 6.36 -23.58 -14.12
N PRO A 281 7.19 -22.53 -14.10
CA PRO A 281 6.83 -21.11 -13.89
C PRO A 281 6.05 -20.49 -15.08
N PRO A 282 5.37 -19.35 -14.88
CA PRO A 282 4.66 -18.65 -15.94
C PRO A 282 5.59 -18.22 -17.08
N ALA A 283 5.08 -18.24 -18.31
CA ALA A 283 5.79 -17.71 -19.47
C ALA A 283 5.50 -16.21 -19.63
N PHE A 284 6.53 -15.44 -20.00
CA PHE A 284 6.43 -13.99 -20.19
C PHE A 284 6.71 -13.64 -21.65
N THR A 285 5.88 -12.76 -22.22
CA THR A 285 6.08 -12.19 -23.56
C THR A 285 6.03 -10.68 -23.49
N ASN A 286 6.84 -10.02 -24.31
CA ASN A 286 7.13 -8.58 -24.22
C ASN A 286 7.71 -8.16 -22.85
N ALA A 287 8.48 -9.05 -22.22
CA ALA A 287 9.13 -8.79 -20.95
C ALA A 287 10.29 -7.81 -21.12
N VAL A 288 10.19 -6.67 -20.43
CA VAL A 288 11.24 -5.66 -20.35
C VAL A 288 11.60 -5.46 -18.88
N SER A 289 12.90 -5.31 -18.61
CA SER A 289 13.45 -4.93 -17.31
C SER A 289 14.59 -3.93 -17.50
N ASN A 290 15.04 -3.32 -16.42
CA ASN A 290 16.25 -2.52 -16.36
C ASN A 290 17.02 -2.82 -15.07
N ARG A 291 18.28 -2.35 -15.00
CA ARG A 291 19.17 -2.60 -13.86
C ARG A 291 18.53 -2.16 -12.55
N PHE A 292 17.82 -1.02 -12.56
CA PHE A 292 17.12 -0.52 -11.40
C PHE A 292 16.12 -1.55 -10.84
N CYS A 293 15.27 -2.14 -11.69
CA CYS A 293 14.30 -3.15 -11.25
C CYS A 293 14.97 -4.46 -10.83
N ASP A 294 16.05 -4.87 -11.52
CA ASP A 294 16.78 -6.10 -11.23
C ASP A 294 17.46 -6.06 -9.85
N ASP A 295 17.96 -4.89 -9.43
CA ASP A 295 18.60 -4.70 -8.12
C ASP A 295 17.67 -5.02 -6.93
N TRP A 296 16.34 -4.98 -7.13
CA TRP A 296 15.36 -5.30 -6.09
C TRP A 296 14.96 -6.78 -6.01
N ILE A 297 15.30 -7.60 -7.02
CA ILE A 297 14.86 -9.00 -7.10
C ILE A 297 15.20 -9.76 -5.82
N GLN A 298 16.45 -9.67 -5.37
CA GLN A 298 16.93 -10.43 -4.22
C GLN A 298 16.23 -10.02 -2.92
N ALA A 299 15.90 -8.73 -2.76
CA ALA A 299 15.16 -8.26 -1.59
C ALA A 299 13.77 -8.91 -1.52
N PHE A 300 13.05 -8.94 -2.64
CA PHE A 300 11.72 -9.58 -2.73
C PHE A 300 11.79 -11.09 -2.47
N ILE A 301 12.72 -11.80 -3.10
CA ILE A 301 12.87 -13.26 -2.92
C ILE A 301 13.17 -13.59 -1.45
N ASN A 302 14.16 -12.91 -0.85
CA ASN A 302 14.55 -13.15 0.54
C ASN A 302 13.41 -12.87 1.53
N ALA A 303 12.60 -11.84 1.28
CA ALA A 303 11.44 -11.54 2.12
C ALA A 303 10.30 -12.55 1.94
N ALA A 304 10.10 -13.05 0.73
CA ALA A 304 9.10 -14.08 0.44
C ALA A 304 9.46 -15.45 1.06
N GLU A 305 10.74 -15.83 1.02
CA GLU A 305 11.25 -17.05 1.68
C GLU A 305 11.09 -17.02 3.20
N ARG A 306 11.16 -15.83 3.80
CA ARG A 306 10.91 -15.60 5.23
C ARG A 306 9.41 -15.52 5.58
N PHE A 307 8.51 -15.65 4.60
CA PHE A 307 7.05 -15.53 4.77
C PHE A 307 6.63 -14.23 5.46
N ASN A 308 7.27 -13.10 5.12
CA ASN A 308 6.97 -11.82 5.74
C ASN A 308 6.30 -10.84 4.73
N PRO A 309 4.96 -10.82 4.64
CA PRO A 309 4.24 -9.94 3.72
C PRO A 309 4.35 -8.45 4.09
N PHE A 310 4.56 -8.12 5.36
CA PHE A 310 4.80 -6.73 5.79
C PHE A 310 6.14 -6.21 5.29
N LEU A 311 7.20 -7.03 5.38
CA LEU A 311 8.51 -6.71 4.82
C LEU A 311 8.44 -6.58 3.29
N LEU A 312 7.69 -7.45 2.61
CA LEU A 312 7.48 -7.35 1.17
C LEU A 312 6.82 -6.02 0.78
N ARG A 313 5.79 -5.58 1.51
CA ARG A 313 5.18 -4.26 1.27
C ARG A 313 6.16 -3.12 1.57
N GLN A 314 6.97 -3.22 2.62
CA GLN A 314 7.99 -2.22 2.93
C GLN A 314 9.05 -2.11 1.83
N ILE A 315 9.53 -3.24 1.30
CA ILE A 315 10.46 -3.27 0.16
C ILE A 315 9.82 -2.59 -1.05
N LEU A 316 8.54 -2.85 -1.31
CA LEU A 316 7.80 -2.22 -2.40
C LEU A 316 7.67 -0.69 -2.23
N GLU A 317 7.38 -0.20 -1.02
CA GLU A 317 7.35 1.24 -0.75
C GLU A 317 8.76 1.87 -0.87
N ASN A 318 9.81 1.18 -0.44
CA ASN A 318 11.19 1.66 -0.61
C ASN A 318 11.59 1.75 -2.09
N PHE A 319 11.21 0.75 -2.89
CA PHE A 319 11.35 0.76 -4.35
C PHE A 319 10.69 2.01 -4.95
N LYS A 320 9.44 2.31 -4.56
CA LYS A 320 8.73 3.50 -5.01
C LYS A 320 9.40 4.78 -4.57
N LEU A 321 9.78 4.89 -3.30
CA LEU A 321 10.47 6.06 -2.77
C LEU A 321 11.74 6.37 -3.55
N LYS A 322 12.52 5.35 -3.89
CA LYS A 322 13.73 5.51 -4.70
C LYS A 322 13.39 5.97 -6.13
N ALA A 323 12.39 5.38 -6.78
CA ALA A 323 11.95 5.82 -8.10
C ALA A 323 11.45 7.29 -8.10
N ILE A 324 10.73 7.71 -7.06
CA ILE A 324 10.25 9.09 -6.88
C ILE A 324 11.43 10.05 -6.68
N GLN A 325 12.42 9.68 -5.87
CA GLN A 325 13.62 10.48 -5.67
C GLN A 325 14.37 10.69 -6.99
N ASP A 326 14.56 9.61 -7.76
CA ASP A 326 15.26 9.68 -9.04
C ASP A 326 14.48 10.52 -10.07
N MET A 327 13.14 10.42 -10.08
CA MET A 327 12.26 11.27 -10.87
C MET A 327 12.39 12.75 -10.51
N ASN A 328 12.36 13.09 -9.22
CA ASN A 328 12.51 14.47 -8.75
C ASN A 328 13.90 15.05 -9.07
N ASN A 329 14.94 14.23 -8.97
CA ASN A 329 16.29 14.59 -9.38
C ASN A 329 16.35 14.90 -10.88
N LEU A 330 15.76 14.04 -11.72
CA LEU A 330 15.68 14.26 -13.17
C LEU A 330 14.98 15.58 -13.49
N LYS A 331 13.81 15.85 -12.89
CA LYS A 331 13.08 17.12 -13.09
C LYS A 331 13.93 18.34 -12.77
N ARG A 332 14.70 18.28 -11.67
CA ARG A 332 15.62 19.35 -11.29
C ARG A 332 16.75 19.51 -12.30
N PHE A 333 17.29 18.42 -12.82
CA PHE A 333 18.34 18.47 -13.85
C PHE A 333 17.84 19.03 -15.17
N ILE A 334 16.65 18.63 -15.65
CA ILE A 334 16.05 19.14 -16.89
C ILE A 334 15.91 20.66 -16.83
N ARG A 335 15.35 21.19 -15.73
CA ARG A 335 15.22 22.66 -15.54
C ARG A 335 16.57 23.38 -15.54
N GLN A 336 17.62 22.76 -14.99
CA GLN A 336 18.97 23.35 -15.02
C GLN A 336 19.64 23.27 -16.40
N ALA A 337 19.34 22.21 -17.16
CA ALA A 337 19.90 21.98 -18.48
C ALA A 337 19.41 23.02 -19.51
N GLU A 338 18.25 23.64 -19.29
CA GLU A 338 17.76 24.78 -20.09
C GLU A 338 18.77 25.95 -20.13
N MET A 339 19.54 26.12 -19.06
CA MET A 339 20.47 27.24 -18.90
C MET A 339 21.95 26.83 -18.96
N SER A 340 22.27 25.53 -19.01
CA SER A 340 23.64 25.04 -18.86
C SER A 340 23.90 23.67 -19.49
N HIS A 341 24.82 23.64 -20.46
CA HIS A 341 25.34 22.39 -21.03
C HIS A 341 26.05 21.50 -20.01
N TYR A 342 26.64 22.08 -18.96
CA TYR A 342 27.22 21.29 -17.87
C TYR A 342 26.15 20.57 -17.06
N ALA A 343 25.00 21.21 -16.82
CA ALA A 343 23.86 20.57 -16.17
C ALA A 343 23.27 19.45 -17.05
N LEU A 344 23.23 19.64 -18.37
CA LEU A 344 22.85 18.59 -19.33
C LEU A 344 23.77 17.37 -19.23
N PHE A 345 25.09 17.58 -19.21
CA PHE A 345 26.06 16.49 -19.04
C PHE A 345 25.88 15.74 -17.71
N ARG A 346 25.68 16.46 -16.60
CA ARG A 346 25.37 15.82 -15.30
C ARG A 346 24.07 15.02 -15.32
N CYS A 347 23.07 15.49 -16.07
CA CYS A 347 21.83 14.75 -16.28
C CYS A 347 22.09 13.42 -17.00
N CYS A 348 22.92 13.41 -18.06
CA CYS A 348 23.32 12.18 -18.73
C CYS A 348 24.01 11.20 -17.77
N LEU A 349 24.99 11.66 -16.99
CA LEU A 349 25.71 10.82 -16.04
C LEU A 349 24.78 10.22 -14.98
N PHE A 350 23.81 10.99 -14.49
CA PHE A 350 22.79 10.53 -13.57
C PHE A 350 21.90 9.43 -14.19
N LEU A 351 21.43 9.64 -15.42
CA LEU A 351 20.59 8.66 -16.12
C LEU A 351 21.33 7.33 -16.37
N GLN A 352 22.63 7.40 -16.64
CA GLN A 352 23.49 6.22 -16.79
C GLN A 352 23.70 5.46 -15.47
N SER A 353 23.86 6.18 -14.36
CA SER A 353 24.17 5.58 -13.06
C SER A 353 22.95 5.04 -12.32
N CYS A 354 21.78 5.68 -12.44
CA CYS A 354 20.57 5.26 -11.71
C CYS A 354 19.97 3.94 -12.21
N GLY A 355 20.27 3.50 -13.44
CA GLY A 355 19.81 2.23 -13.99
C GLY A 355 18.32 2.19 -14.38
N ASN A 356 17.60 3.31 -14.22
CA ASN A 356 16.18 3.47 -14.53
C ASN A 356 15.93 4.52 -15.65
N GLY A 357 16.97 4.89 -16.40
CA GLY A 357 16.97 6.07 -17.25
C GLY A 357 15.88 6.07 -18.32
N ASP A 358 15.57 4.91 -18.90
CA ASP A 358 14.53 4.72 -19.90
C ASP A 358 13.13 5.07 -19.37
N VAL A 359 12.76 4.50 -18.23
CA VAL A 359 11.47 4.76 -17.56
C VAL A 359 11.39 6.20 -17.05
N LEU A 360 12.50 6.74 -16.53
CA LEU A 360 12.55 8.12 -16.07
C LEU A 360 12.33 9.12 -17.22
N LEU A 361 12.97 8.90 -18.38
CA LEU A 361 12.80 9.74 -19.55
C LEU A 361 11.40 9.62 -20.15
N GLN A 362 10.86 8.41 -20.25
CA GLN A 362 9.49 8.18 -20.71
C GLN A 362 8.47 8.97 -19.87
N ASN A 363 8.58 8.89 -18.55
CA ASN A 363 7.69 9.59 -17.63
C ASN A 363 7.91 11.11 -17.65
N ALA A 364 9.16 11.58 -17.70
CA ALA A 364 9.46 13.01 -17.82
C ALA A 364 8.92 13.61 -19.14
N ARG A 365 8.96 12.83 -20.23
CA ARG A 365 8.39 13.23 -21.52
C ARG A 365 6.87 13.37 -21.47
N ALA A 366 6.18 12.46 -20.79
CA ALA A 366 4.74 12.55 -20.59
C ALA A 366 4.37 13.81 -19.77
N GLU A 367 5.07 14.07 -18.66
CA GLU A 367 4.83 15.22 -17.78
C GLU A 367 5.16 16.57 -18.44
N HIS A 368 6.21 16.61 -19.27
CA HIS A 368 6.67 17.84 -19.94
C HIS A 368 6.17 18.00 -21.37
N SER A 369 5.18 17.21 -21.81
CA SER A 369 4.65 17.23 -23.18
C SER A 369 4.20 18.62 -23.67
N GLY A 370 3.85 19.54 -22.77
CA GLY A 370 3.50 20.93 -23.07
C GLY A 370 4.66 21.93 -23.07
N LEU A 371 5.90 21.52 -22.79
CA LEU A 371 7.08 22.39 -22.64
C LEU A 371 8.15 22.05 -23.71
N PRO A 372 8.22 22.80 -24.83
CA PRO A 372 9.11 22.51 -25.95
C PRO A 372 10.59 22.42 -25.57
N GLU A 373 11.06 23.29 -24.67
CA GLU A 373 12.45 23.33 -24.22
C GLU A 373 12.83 22.05 -23.46
N ALA A 374 11.96 21.62 -22.53
CA ALA A 374 12.14 20.38 -21.79
C ALA A 374 12.08 19.16 -22.71
N CYS A 375 11.16 19.12 -23.68
CA CYS A 375 11.10 18.05 -24.67
C CYS A 375 12.36 18.00 -25.55
N SER A 376 12.92 19.15 -25.93
CA SER A 376 14.17 19.20 -26.70
C SER A 376 15.34 18.65 -25.88
N ILE A 377 15.42 18.97 -24.59
CA ILE A 377 16.44 18.44 -23.69
C ILE A 377 16.28 16.93 -23.56
N ILE A 378 15.07 16.43 -23.32
CA ILE A 378 14.78 14.99 -23.21
C ILE A 378 15.21 14.25 -24.47
N ARG A 379 14.87 14.76 -25.66
CA ARG A 379 15.29 14.14 -26.93
C ARG A 379 16.80 14.04 -27.06
N VAL A 380 17.53 15.11 -26.69
CA VAL A 380 18.99 15.10 -26.71
C VAL A 380 19.54 14.06 -25.72
N LEU A 381 18.96 13.93 -24.52
CA LEU A 381 19.34 12.91 -23.55
C LEU A 381 19.08 11.48 -24.09
N GLU A 382 17.94 11.26 -24.74
CA GLU A 382 17.60 9.98 -25.40
C GLU A 382 18.64 9.63 -26.48
N GLU A 383 19.00 10.59 -27.34
CA GLU A 383 20.02 10.43 -28.40
C GLU A 383 21.40 10.07 -27.80
N PHE A 384 21.87 10.80 -26.79
CA PHE A 384 23.15 10.53 -26.15
C PHE A 384 23.21 9.14 -25.49
N LEU A 385 22.12 8.70 -24.86
CA LEU A 385 22.07 7.38 -24.25
C LEU A 385 22.03 6.26 -25.30
N ALA A 386 21.33 6.48 -26.41
CA ALA A 386 21.29 5.53 -27.52
C ALA A 386 22.66 5.37 -28.19
N GLU A 387 23.37 6.46 -28.44
CA GLU A 387 24.71 6.42 -29.05
C GLU A 387 25.71 5.63 -28.19
N GLN A 388 25.71 5.84 -26.87
CA GLN A 388 26.63 5.12 -25.99
C GLN A 388 26.28 3.64 -25.77
N ALA A 389 24.99 3.28 -25.87
CA ALA A 389 24.58 1.87 -25.82
C ALA A 389 25.15 1.07 -27.00
N VAL A 390 25.31 1.71 -28.17
CA VAL A 390 25.90 1.10 -29.36
C VAL A 390 27.42 0.92 -29.22
N ASP A 391 28.11 1.88 -28.59
CA ASP A 391 29.57 1.81 -28.38
C ASP A 391 30.00 0.76 -27.33
N THR A 392 29.09 0.32 -26.45
CA THR A 392 29.39 -0.69 -25.41
C THR A 392 29.26 -2.14 -25.92
N VAL A 393 28.75 -2.33 -27.15
CA VAL A 393 28.53 -3.65 -27.78
C VAL A 393 29.62 -3.99 -28.82
N GLN A 394 30.62 -3.12 -28.99
CA GLN A 394 31.87 -3.40 -29.73
C GLN A 394 32.98 -3.79 -28.76
#